data_AF-A0A359CLH2-F1
#
_entry.id   AF-A0A359CLH2-F1
#
_cell.length_a   1.000
_cell.length_b   1.000
_cell.length_c   1.000
_cell.angle_alpha   90.00
_cell.angle_beta   90.00
_cell.angle_gamma   90.00
#
_symmetry.space_group_name_H-M   'P 1'
#
loop_
_entity.id
_entity.type
_entity.pdbx_description
1 polymer ?
#
loop_
_entity_poly.entity_id
_entity_poly.type
_entity_poly.pdbx_seq_one_letter_code
_entity_poly.pdbx_strand_id
1 'polypeptide(L)' 'YIPKDLKLLTILYPSPGFSNEKLYIFYCSEMDIGHTNFDEGENIELITKPFDEAVNMVYRGEIKDAKTVAGILFAKFLI' A
#
# COMPACT_ATOMS: atom_id res chain seq x y z
N TYR A 1 8.88 0.20 9.77
CA TYR A 1 8.25 1.39 10.40
C TYR A 1 7.15 0.94 11.33
N ILE A 2 6.90 1.68 12.41
CA ILE A 2 5.78 1.45 13.33
C ILE A 2 4.78 2.59 13.12
N PRO A 3 3.51 2.31 12.73
CA PRO A 3 2.52 3.37 12.52
C PRO A 3 2.05 3.97 13.85
N LYS A 4 1.89 5.30 13.92
CA LYS A 4 1.26 5.97 15.07
C LYS A 4 -0.26 6.01 14.99
N ASP A 5 -0.78 6.12 13.77
CA ASP A 5 -2.21 6.12 13.47
C ASP A 5 -2.49 5.32 12.20
N LEU A 6 -3.66 4.70 12.13
CA LEU A 6 -4.12 3.94 10.97
C LEU A 6 -5.53 4.37 10.59
N LYS A 7 -5.65 4.99 9.42
CA LYS A 7 -6.93 5.39 8.84
C LYS A 7 -7.33 4.39 7.78
N LEU A 8 -8.51 3.78 7.91
CA LEU A 8 -9.05 2.92 6.86
C LEU A 8 -9.33 3.77 5.61
N LEU A 9 -8.66 3.46 4.50
CA LEU A 9 -8.89 4.11 3.21
C LEU A 9 -10.08 3.49 2.49
N THR A 10 -10.05 2.17 2.32
CA THR A 10 -11.04 1.45 1.55
C THR A 10 -10.98 -0.05 1.85
N ILE A 11 -12.04 -0.75 1.45
CA ILE A 11 -12.16 -2.20 1.47
C ILE A 11 -12.43 -2.64 0.04
N LEU A 12 -11.63 -3.56 -0.49
CA LEU A 12 -11.81 -4.08 -1.84
C LEU A 12 -11.78 -5.61 -1.89
N TYR A 13 -12.48 -6.16 -2.88
CA TYR A 13 -12.40 -7.57 -3.23
C TYR A 13 -11.45 -7.69 -4.43
N PRO A 14 -10.28 -8.33 -4.29
CA PRO A 14 -9.29 -8.37 -5.35
C PRO A 14 -9.76 -9.23 -6.54
N SER A 15 -10.60 -10.24 -6.30
CA SER A 15 -11.12 -11.11 -7.36
C SER A 15 -12.50 -11.68 -6.98
N PRO A 16 -13.59 -10.88 -7.02
CA PRO A 16 -14.91 -11.27 -6.52
C PRO A 16 -15.57 -12.42 -7.30
N GLY A 17 -15.06 -12.76 -8.48
CA GLY A 17 -15.49 -13.95 -9.25
C GLY A 17 -14.78 -15.25 -8.86
N PHE A 18 -13.74 -15.17 -8.03
CA PHE A 18 -12.91 -16.33 -7.64
C PHE A 18 -12.83 -16.52 -6.12
N SER A 19 -12.74 -15.43 -5.37
CA SER A 19 -12.53 -15.43 -3.93
C SER A 19 -13.44 -14.43 -3.23
N ASN A 20 -13.82 -14.74 -1.99
CA ASN A 20 -14.50 -13.82 -1.08
C ASN A 20 -13.52 -13.06 -0.17
N GLU A 21 -12.22 -13.16 -0.44
CA GLU A 21 -11.16 -12.41 0.24
C GLU A 21 -11.46 -10.90 0.19
N LYS A 22 -11.25 -10.23 1.33
CA LYS A 22 -11.38 -8.79 1.47
C LYS A 22 -10.03 -8.22 1.87
N LEU A 23 -9.57 -7.25 1.10
CA LEU A 23 -8.39 -6.46 1.44
C LEU A 23 -8.83 -5.16 2.08
N TYR A 24 -8.32 -4.90 3.29
CA TYR A 24 -8.48 -3.65 4.01
C TYR A 24 -7.22 -2.83 3.79
N ILE A 25 -7.35 -1.67 3.13
CA ILE A 25 -6.21 -0.79 2.86
C ILE A 25 -6.24 0.35 3.87
N PHE A 26 -5.12 0.56 4.56
CA PHE A 26 -4.96 1.62 5.56
C PHE A 26 -3.93 2.66 5.10
N TYR A 27 -4.10 3.89 5.58
CA TYR A 27 -3.17 5.01 5.41
C TYR A 27 -2.59 5.42 6.76
N CYS A 28 -1.33 5.83 6.73
CA CYS A 28 -0.60 6.36 7.86
C CYS A 28 0.33 7.49 7.37
N SER A 29 0.21 8.67 7.98
CA SER A 29 1.08 9.83 7.72
C SER A 29 2.19 9.99 8.75
N GLU A 30 2.07 9.33 9.90
CA GLU A 30 2.99 9.47 11.02
C GLU A 30 3.48 8.10 11.50
N MET A 31 4.78 7.88 11.37
CA MET A 31 5.40 6.60 11.67
C MET A 31 6.77 6.78 12.30
N ASP A 32 7.12 5.89 13.21
CA ASP A 32 8.47 5.83 13.79
C ASP A 32 9.31 4.77 13.06
N ILE A 33 10.63 4.92 13.15
CA ILE A 33 11.56 3.89 12.69
C ILE A 33 11.38 2.67 13.60
N GLY A 34 11.16 1.52 12.98
CA GLY A 34 11.00 0.25 13.68
C GLY A 34 11.86 -0.81 13.02
N HIS A 35 12.24 -1.82 13.81
CA HIS A 35 12.91 -3.01 13.31
C HIS A 35 11.89 -3.98 12.71
N THR A 36 12.25 -4.60 11.58
CA THR A 36 11.44 -5.64 10.95
C THR A 36 12.22 -6.95 11.03
N ASN A 37 11.57 -8.00 11.53
CA ASN A 37 12.11 -9.36 11.52
C ASN A 37 11.24 -10.16 10.54
N PHE A 38 11.65 -10.15 9.27
CA PHE A 38 10.97 -10.88 8.21
C PHE A 38 11.03 -12.39 8.46
N ASP A 39 10.01 -13.11 7.99
CA ASP A 39 9.97 -14.56 8.12
C ASP A 39 10.98 -15.23 7.17
N GLU A 40 11.36 -16.47 7.47
CA GLU A 40 12.31 -17.23 6.66
C GLU A 40 11.74 -17.42 5.23
N GLY A 41 12.46 -16.90 4.23
CA GLY A 41 12.06 -16.93 2.82
C GLY A 41 11.41 -15.64 2.30
N GLU A 42 11.13 -14.66 3.17
CA GLU A 42 10.72 -13.33 2.73
C GLU A 42 11.95 -12.53 2.24
N ASN A 43 11.90 -12.13 0.96
CA ASN A 43 12.90 -11.25 0.35
C ASN A 43 12.25 -9.91 0.00
N ILE A 44 12.28 -8.98 0.94
CA ILE A 44 11.60 -7.68 0.85
C ILE A 44 12.61 -6.55 0.97
N GLU A 45 12.52 -5.58 0.06
CA GLU A 45 13.32 -4.35 0.07
C GLU A 45 12.42 -3.12 0.29
N LEU A 46 12.88 -2.19 1.12
CA LEU A 46 12.19 -0.92 1.31
C LEU A 46 12.56 0.08 0.20
N ILE A 47 11.56 0.57 -0.52
CA ILE A 47 11.72 1.63 -1.52
C ILE A 47 10.91 2.84 -1.10
N THR A 48 11.57 3.98 -0.95
CA THR A 48 10.92 5.26 -0.64
C THR A 48 10.88 6.14 -1.88
N LYS A 49 9.69 6.66 -2.20
CA LYS A 49 9.46 7.56 -3.34
C LYS A 49 8.62 8.77 -2.90
N PRO A 50 8.84 9.96 -3.51
CA PRO A 50 7.87 11.05 -3.43
C PRO A 50 6.49 10.55 -3.87
N PHE A 51 5.43 11.01 -3.20
CA PHE A 51 4.07 10.54 -3.47
C PHE A 51 3.66 10.76 -4.94
N ASP A 52 3.94 11.94 -5.50
CA ASP A 52 3.66 12.24 -6.90
C ASP A 52 4.43 11.33 -7.86
N GLU A 53 5.66 10.92 -7.50
CA GLU A 53 6.41 9.94 -8.29
C GLU A 53 5.71 8.58 -8.26
N ALA A 54 5.25 8.11 -7.10
CA ALA A 54 4.51 6.85 -6.98
C ALA A 54 3.20 6.88 -7.80
N VAL A 55 2.46 7.99 -7.79
CA VAL A 55 1.28 8.20 -8.65
C VAL A 55 1.67 8.12 -10.13
N ASN A 56 2.79 8.75 -10.52
CA ASN A 56 3.27 8.68 -11.90
C ASN A 56 3.74 7.27 -12.29
N MET A 57 4.33 6.49 -11.38
CA MET A 57 4.70 5.09 -11.61
C MET A 57 3.46 4.22 -11.87
N VAL A 58 2.36 4.47 -11.15
CA VAL A 58 1.05 3.84 -11.44
C VAL A 58 0.57 4.24 -12.83
N TYR A 59 0.59 5.54 -13.16
CA TYR A 59 0.13 6.04 -14.45
C TYR A 59 0.94 5.47 -15.63
N ARG A 60 2.26 5.34 -15.49
CA ARG A 60 3.14 4.74 -16.50
C ARG A 60 3.04 3.21 -16.57
N GLY A 61 2.29 2.58 -15.66
CA GLY A 61 2.15 1.14 -15.59
C GLY A 61 3.41 0.42 -15.10
N GLU A 62 4.29 1.10 -14.36
CA GLU A 62 5.43 0.47 -13.68
C GLU A 62 4.95 -0.30 -12.44
N ILE A 63 3.95 0.25 -11.74
CA ILE A 63 3.23 -0.43 -10.65
C ILE A 63 1.94 -1.02 -11.24
N LYS A 64 1.84 -2.35 -11.22
CA LYS A 64 0.71 -3.09 -11.82
C LYS A 64 -0.10 -3.92 -10.82
N ASP A 65 0.41 -4.09 -9.61
CA ASP A 65 -0.29 -4.82 -8.56
C ASP A 65 -1.54 -4.06 -8.10
N ALA A 66 -2.70 -4.71 -8.12
CA ALA A 66 -4.00 -4.06 -7.98
C ALA A 66 -4.19 -3.36 -6.62
N LYS A 67 -3.77 -4.00 -5.52
CA LYS A 67 -3.88 -3.41 -4.17
C LYS A 67 -2.93 -2.23 -4.01
N THR A 68 -1.74 -2.29 -4.61
CA THR A 68 -0.78 -1.17 -4.62
C THR A 68 -1.31 0.01 -5.42
N VAL A 69 -1.81 -0.23 -6.64
CA VAL A 69 -2.46 0.80 -7.48
C VAL A 69 -3.63 1.45 -6.74
N ALA A 70 -4.53 0.64 -6.17
CA ALA A 70 -5.66 1.15 -5.42
C ALA A 70 -5.22 2.00 -4.23
N GLY A 71 -4.30 1.52 -3.40
CA GLY A 71 -3.81 2.24 -2.23
C GLY A 71 -3.20 3.60 -2.57
N ILE A 72 -2.33 3.67 -3.58
CA ILE A 72 -1.70 4.92 -4.02
C ILE A 72 -2.74 5.90 -4.55
N LEU A 73 -3.67 5.45 -5.40
CA LEU A 73 -4.66 6.34 -6.00
C LEU A 73 -5.74 6.80 -5.00
N PHE A 74 -6.19 5.95 -4.09
CA PHE A 74 -7.11 6.35 -3.01
C PHE A 74 -6.46 7.35 -2.04
N ALA A 75 -5.15 7.22 -1.78
CA ALA A 75 -4.45 8.17 -0.91
C ALA A 75 -4.46 9.62 -1.45
N LYS A 76 -4.67 9.84 -2.77
CA LYS A 76 -4.82 11.19 -3.35
C LYS A 76 -6.03 11.97 -2.81
N PHE A 77 -6.99 11.32 -2.16
CA PHE A 77 -8.11 12.01 -1.52
C PHE A 77 -7.76 12.54 -0.12
N LEU A 78 -6.60 12.20 0.43
CA LEU A 78 -6.16 12.60 1.77
C LEU A 78 -4.94 13.54 1.78
N ILE A 79 -4.15 13.54 0.71
CA ILE A 79 -2.90 14.30 0.53
C ILE A 79 -3.16 15.42 -0.49
#